data_AF-A0A1A8BB40-F1
#
_entry.id   AF-A0A1A8BB40-F1
#
_cell.length_a   1.000
_cell.length_b   1.000
_cell.length_c   1.000
_cell.angle_alpha   90.00
_cell.angle_beta   90.00
_cell.angle_gamma   90.00
#
_symmetry.space_group_name_H-M   'P 1'
#
loop_
_entity.id
_entity.type
_entity.pdbx_description
1 polymer ?
#
loop_
_entity_poly.entity_id
_entity_poly.type
_entity_poly.pdbx_seq_one_letter_code
_entity_poly.pdbx_strand_id
1 'polypeptide(L)'
;VECDFFSHVSNLYLRTVRPDDSLVTNIVDEVKEVFHKNTVGPKKYLTAYEKYSDLLDSTADQDVSVFLKEQHTLDETAKKIESIDELEKELASLPVTVPLSMFCLHAGELNADLSDSARSLKDKIIMFKVEENRNLNHHICQRFGEIQDTVQGMPTNKEDLETLIGYIKVSRDVTIPSLMEEVSAAVHRLLFLLDYATMEPNDFRLNSSVFAWPLQLQKDLEDSESRMEILTGQDLQTRPEELRAAASEEESLKKSLEKMKQEWADLSFSFTTCRDAGTKILSTIEAIKTLVDEHIVETQTMRGSPFLEHIETEWKEWETLLLDRKDILDAMLKCQTTWLQLKPIFSSEELIVKLPEESLMFDYVDKCWKNIVAEAVKDPRVLVATHQPNMLKQLQQANKNMEDIQKVLNK
;
A
#
# COMPACT_ATOMS: atom_id res chain seq x y z
N VAL A 1 9.56 -79.37 30.08
CA VAL A 1 9.13 -80.30 31.14
C VAL A 1 8.29 -81.36 30.46
N GLU A 2 8.76 -82.60 30.39
CA GLU A 2 8.03 -83.68 29.72
C GLU A 2 6.99 -84.27 30.70
N CYS A 3 5.71 -84.26 30.34
CA CYS A 3 4.63 -84.90 31.10
C CYS A 3 4.22 -86.19 30.41
N ASP A 4 4.19 -87.29 31.16
CA ASP A 4 3.74 -88.60 30.70
C ASP A 4 2.23 -88.75 30.94
N PHE A 5 1.44 -88.68 29.87
CA PHE A 5 -0.03 -88.73 29.94
C PHE A 5 -0.59 -90.15 29.81
N PHE A 6 0.21 -91.13 29.37
CA PHE A 6 -0.28 -92.47 29.06
C PHE A 6 0.76 -93.55 29.41
N SER A 7 0.75 -94.03 30.66
CA SER A 7 1.66 -95.04 31.20
C SER A 7 1.56 -96.45 30.57
N HIS A 8 0.72 -96.63 29.54
CA HIS A 8 0.46 -97.92 28.90
C HIS A 8 0.96 -97.98 27.44
N VAL A 9 1.51 -96.87 26.94
CA VAL A 9 2.08 -96.78 25.58
C VAL A 9 3.52 -96.31 25.71
N SER A 10 4.48 -97.24 25.62
CA SER A 10 5.90 -96.91 25.69
C SER A 10 6.32 -96.03 24.51
N ASN A 11 7.00 -94.91 24.80
CA ASN A 11 7.54 -93.88 23.88
C ASN A 11 6.59 -92.76 23.40
N LEU A 12 5.76 -92.19 24.27
CA LEU A 12 5.01 -90.94 23.96
C LEU A 12 5.33 -89.83 24.96
N TYR A 13 6.52 -89.24 24.84
CA TYR A 13 6.86 -87.98 25.54
C TYR A 13 6.36 -86.80 24.70
N LEU A 14 5.49 -85.95 25.26
CA LEU A 14 5.20 -84.64 24.69
C LEU A 14 6.41 -83.74 24.91
N ARG A 15 7.19 -83.49 23.85
CA ARG A 15 8.33 -82.59 23.90
C ARG A 15 7.86 -81.14 23.85
N THR A 16 8.47 -80.29 24.67
CA THR A 16 8.31 -78.83 24.57
C THR A 16 8.81 -78.35 23.22
N VAL A 17 8.06 -77.45 22.60
CA VAL A 17 8.40 -76.75 21.35
C VAL A 17 9.77 -76.09 21.47
N ARG A 18 10.69 -76.40 20.55
CA ARG A 18 12.04 -75.83 20.49
C ARG A 18 12.15 -74.80 19.36
N PRO A 19 13.03 -73.80 19.47
CA PRO A 19 13.22 -72.79 18.41
C PRO A 19 13.66 -73.35 17.06
N ASP A 20 14.33 -74.51 17.06
CA ASP A 20 14.81 -75.24 15.89
C ASP A 20 13.79 -76.25 15.33
N ASP A 21 12.64 -76.42 15.99
CA ASP A 21 11.57 -77.27 15.45
C ASP A 21 11.08 -76.70 14.11
N SER A 22 10.93 -77.56 13.10
CA SER A 22 10.59 -77.16 11.73
C SER A 22 9.30 -76.32 11.64
N LEU A 23 8.31 -76.61 12.49
CA LEU A 23 7.07 -75.82 12.56
C LEU A 23 7.35 -74.39 13.05
N VAL A 24 8.22 -74.22 14.06
CA VAL A 24 8.59 -72.91 14.62
C VAL A 24 9.40 -72.13 13.61
N THR A 25 10.40 -72.74 12.97
CA THR A 25 11.21 -72.06 11.96
C THR A 25 10.37 -71.63 10.77
N ASN A 26 9.44 -72.47 10.31
CA ASN A 26 8.52 -72.13 9.22
C ASN A 26 7.62 -70.93 9.57
N ILE A 27 7.04 -70.91 10.77
CA ILE A 27 6.22 -69.77 11.24
C ILE A 27 7.07 -68.51 11.38
N VAL A 28 8.29 -68.62 11.93
CA VAL A 28 9.21 -67.48 12.07
C VAL A 28 9.60 -66.92 10.71
N ASP A 29 9.88 -67.77 9.72
CA ASP A 29 10.22 -67.34 8.37
C ASP A 29 9.02 -66.72 7.65
N GLU A 30 7.81 -67.23 7.85
CA GLU A 30 6.57 -66.58 7.38
C GLU A 30 6.38 -65.19 8.01
N VAL A 31 6.55 -65.05 9.33
CA VAL A 31 6.48 -63.76 10.03
C VAL A 31 7.54 -62.79 9.52
N LYS A 32 8.78 -63.26 9.28
CA LYS A 32 9.84 -62.44 8.69
C LYS A 32 9.47 -61.99 7.29
N GLU A 33 8.93 -62.87 6.45
CA GLU A 33 8.53 -62.52 5.09
C GLU A 33 7.44 -61.44 5.12
N VAL A 34 6.44 -61.58 5.99
CA VAL A 34 5.38 -60.59 6.21
C VAL A 34 5.98 -59.27 6.71
N PHE A 35 6.91 -59.29 7.67
CA PHE A 35 7.59 -58.08 8.14
C PHE A 35 8.34 -57.37 7.01
N HIS A 36 9.16 -58.10 6.24
CA HIS A 36 9.94 -57.54 5.12
C HIS A 36 9.03 -56.92 4.06
N LYS A 37 7.94 -57.60 3.69
CA LYS A 37 6.92 -57.07 2.75
C LYS A 37 6.33 -55.75 3.23
N ASN A 38 6.20 -55.55 4.54
CA ASN A 38 5.67 -54.32 5.12
C ASN A 38 6.71 -53.20 5.30
N THR A 39 8.02 -53.47 5.23
CA THR A 39 9.07 -52.43 5.36
C THR A 39 9.10 -51.45 4.18
N VAL A 40 8.49 -51.79 3.05
CA VAL A 40 8.43 -50.94 1.86
C VAL A 40 7.65 -49.65 2.10
N GLY A 41 6.57 -49.72 2.89
CA GLY A 41 5.73 -48.57 3.22
C GLY A 41 6.50 -47.44 3.91
N PRO A 42 7.17 -47.70 5.05
CA PRO A 42 8.00 -46.71 5.72
C PRO A 42 9.09 -46.10 4.83
N LYS A 43 9.81 -46.92 4.07
CA LYS A 43 10.87 -46.45 3.17
C LYS A 43 10.32 -45.55 2.07
N LYS A 44 9.17 -45.91 1.50
CA LYS A 44 8.50 -45.10 0.48
C LYS A 44 8.00 -43.78 1.07
N TYR A 45 7.59 -43.76 2.34
CA TYR A 45 7.10 -42.53 2.97
C TYR A 45 8.20 -41.45 3.12
N LEU A 46 9.48 -41.85 3.21
CA LEU A 46 10.61 -40.90 3.23
C LEU A 46 10.64 -39.99 2.00
N THR A 47 10.18 -40.46 0.83
CA THR A 47 10.15 -39.63 -0.38
C THR A 47 9.20 -38.45 -0.28
N ALA A 48 8.25 -38.47 0.68
CA ALA A 48 7.38 -37.32 0.95
C ALA A 48 8.16 -36.12 1.52
N TYR A 49 9.34 -36.35 2.11
CA TYR A 49 10.19 -35.32 2.69
C TYR A 49 11.35 -34.89 1.78
N GLU A 50 11.58 -35.57 0.66
CA GLU A 50 12.63 -35.19 -0.31
C GLU A 50 12.45 -33.75 -0.82
N LYS A 51 11.21 -33.26 -0.92
CA LYS A 51 10.90 -31.87 -1.28
C LYS A 51 11.51 -30.84 -0.31
N TYR A 52 11.79 -31.24 0.94
CA TYR A 52 12.31 -30.36 1.99
C TYR A 52 13.79 -30.63 2.29
N SER A 53 14.51 -31.33 1.39
CA SER A 53 15.94 -31.65 1.56
C SER A 53 16.78 -30.43 1.89
N ASP A 54 16.45 -29.29 1.27
CA ASP A 54 17.23 -28.06 1.37
C ASP A 54 17.21 -27.48 2.79
N LEU A 55 16.15 -27.77 3.57
CA LEU A 55 16.07 -27.42 4.99
C LEU A 55 16.93 -28.36 5.86
N LEU A 56 17.23 -29.57 5.38
CA LEU A 56 17.97 -30.59 6.13
C LEU A 56 19.48 -30.58 5.86
N ASP A 57 19.90 -30.13 4.67
CA ASP A 57 21.30 -30.16 4.23
C ASP A 57 22.00 -28.78 4.22
N SER A 58 21.36 -27.78 4.85
CA SER A 58 21.82 -26.38 4.93
C SER A 58 21.79 -25.59 3.61
N THR A 59 21.33 -26.16 2.50
CA THR A 59 21.23 -25.45 1.22
C THR A 59 20.35 -24.20 1.35
N ALA A 60 19.19 -24.32 2.01
CA ALA A 60 18.29 -23.18 2.22
C ALA A 60 18.93 -22.06 3.04
N ASP A 61 19.81 -22.39 3.99
CA ASP A 61 20.56 -21.39 4.77
C ASP A 61 21.60 -20.66 3.93
N GLN A 62 22.28 -21.40 3.05
CA GLN A 62 23.24 -20.84 2.12
C GLN A 62 22.56 -19.91 1.10
N ASP A 63 21.38 -20.29 0.62
CA ASP A 63 20.57 -19.48 -0.29
C ASP A 63 20.12 -18.17 0.35
N VAL A 64 19.63 -18.22 1.59
CA VAL A 64 19.31 -17.01 2.35
C VAL A 64 20.56 -16.16 2.58
N SER A 65 21.69 -16.78 2.91
CA SER A 65 22.95 -16.06 3.08
C SER A 65 23.46 -15.39 1.80
N VAL A 66 23.18 -15.95 0.62
CA VAL A 66 23.47 -15.32 -0.68
C VAL A 66 22.52 -14.16 -0.92
N PHE A 67 21.22 -14.38 -0.73
CA PHE A 67 20.19 -13.35 -0.84
C PHE A 67 20.51 -12.11 0.02
N LEU A 68 20.93 -12.31 1.28
CA LEU A 68 21.27 -11.19 2.17
C LEU A 68 22.54 -10.42 1.78
N LYS A 69 23.39 -10.94 0.88
CA LYS A 69 24.57 -10.23 0.36
C LYS A 69 24.24 -9.37 -0.86
N GLU A 70 23.14 -9.67 -1.53
CA GLU A 70 22.69 -8.94 -2.71
C GLU A 70 21.77 -7.78 -2.31
N GLN A 71 21.70 -6.76 -3.18
CA GLN A 71 20.81 -5.63 -2.95
C GLN A 71 19.41 -5.99 -3.44
N HIS A 72 18.45 -6.02 -2.51
CA HIS A 72 17.06 -6.32 -2.80
C HIS A 72 16.13 -5.20 -2.34
N THR A 73 15.08 -4.99 -3.12
CA THR A 73 13.97 -4.11 -2.75
C THR A 73 13.19 -4.68 -1.56
N LEU A 74 12.41 -3.82 -0.90
CA LEU A 74 11.52 -4.26 0.18
C LEU A 74 10.47 -5.26 -0.33
N ASP A 75 9.96 -5.09 -1.55
CA ASP A 75 8.98 -6.01 -2.17
C ASP A 75 9.58 -7.38 -2.46
N GLU A 76 10.82 -7.44 -2.95
CA GLU A 76 11.52 -8.72 -3.15
C GLU A 76 11.80 -9.42 -1.82
N THR A 77 12.13 -8.65 -0.78
CA THR A 77 12.31 -9.17 0.57
C THR A 77 10.99 -9.70 1.14
N ALA A 78 9.88 -8.97 0.97
CA ALA A 78 8.54 -9.39 1.38
C ALA A 78 8.16 -10.71 0.72
N LYS A 79 8.32 -10.82 -0.61
CA LYS A 79 8.04 -12.07 -1.35
C LYS A 79 8.87 -13.25 -0.84
N LYS A 80 10.14 -13.02 -0.47
CA LYS A 80 10.98 -14.06 0.11
C LYS A 80 10.45 -14.52 1.47
N ILE A 81 10.04 -13.59 2.34
CA ILE A 81 9.43 -13.89 3.65
C ILE A 81 8.11 -14.65 3.46
N GLU A 82 7.21 -14.16 2.61
CA GLU A 82 5.92 -14.79 2.30
C GLU A 82 6.10 -16.22 1.75
N SER A 83 7.12 -16.46 0.92
CA SER A 83 7.41 -17.81 0.42
C SER A 83 7.80 -18.78 1.53
N ILE A 84 8.46 -18.29 2.59
CA ILE A 84 8.81 -19.09 3.77
C ILE A 84 7.57 -19.29 4.65
N ASP A 85 6.69 -18.30 4.78
CA ASP A 85 5.43 -18.46 5.50
C ASP A 85 4.52 -19.51 4.86
N GLU A 86 4.45 -19.55 3.53
CA GLU A 86 3.72 -20.62 2.83
C GLU A 86 4.37 -21.99 3.03
N LEU A 87 5.70 -22.06 3.07
CA LEU A 87 6.42 -23.29 3.41
C LEU A 87 6.12 -23.74 4.85
N GLU A 88 6.11 -22.83 5.83
CA GLU A 88 5.73 -23.14 7.22
C GLU A 88 4.29 -23.66 7.31
N LYS A 89 3.34 -23.07 6.57
CA LYS A 89 1.96 -23.56 6.51
C LYS A 89 1.88 -24.96 5.89
N GLU A 90 2.66 -25.22 4.84
CA GLU A 90 2.75 -26.54 4.21
C GLU A 90 3.28 -27.58 5.22
N LEU A 91 4.38 -27.28 5.90
CA LEU A 91 5.00 -28.16 6.90
C LEU A 91 4.06 -28.44 8.09
N ALA A 92 3.35 -27.42 8.57
CA ALA A 92 2.37 -27.56 9.65
C ALA A 92 1.17 -28.44 9.26
N SER A 93 0.87 -28.57 7.96
CA SER A 93 -0.20 -29.43 7.46
C SER A 93 0.19 -30.92 7.34
N LEU A 94 1.47 -31.24 7.51
CA LEU A 94 1.96 -32.61 7.36
C LEU A 94 1.43 -33.56 8.46
N PRO A 95 1.14 -34.83 8.13
CA PRO A 95 0.64 -35.78 9.12
C PRO A 95 1.65 -36.05 10.24
N VAL A 96 1.21 -35.89 11.50
CA VAL A 96 2.01 -36.25 12.69
C VAL A 96 2.12 -37.75 12.86
N THR A 97 1.06 -38.49 12.54
CA THR A 97 0.99 -39.95 12.66
C THR A 97 0.51 -40.55 11.36
N VAL A 98 1.25 -41.53 10.86
CA VAL A 98 1.00 -42.17 9.57
C VAL A 98 0.82 -43.66 9.80
N PRO A 99 -0.44 -44.13 9.93
CA PRO A 99 -0.72 -45.54 10.03
C PRO A 99 -0.45 -46.22 8.68
N LEU A 100 0.46 -47.19 8.70
CA LEU A 100 0.72 -48.13 7.63
C LEU A 100 0.26 -49.51 8.11
N SER A 101 0.39 -50.54 7.26
CA SER A 101 -0.11 -51.89 7.56
C SER A 101 0.45 -52.46 8.89
N MET A 102 1.74 -52.83 8.96
CA MET A 102 2.36 -53.29 10.21
C MET A 102 3.06 -52.19 11.02
N PHE A 103 3.21 -51.00 10.45
CA PHE A 103 3.98 -49.91 11.04
C PHE A 103 3.08 -48.69 11.26
N CYS A 104 3.36 -47.91 12.29
CA CYS A 104 2.78 -46.59 12.46
C CYS A 104 3.94 -45.62 12.62
N LEU A 105 4.11 -44.68 11.68
CA LEU A 105 5.18 -43.70 11.77
C LEU A 105 4.71 -42.50 12.58
N HIS A 106 5.58 -42.03 13.47
CA HIS A 106 5.41 -40.76 14.15
C HIS A 106 6.38 -39.76 13.55
N ALA A 107 5.87 -38.81 12.76
CA ALA A 107 6.67 -37.78 12.08
C ALA A 107 6.62 -36.40 12.76
N GLY A 108 5.90 -36.27 13.88
CA GLY A 108 5.70 -34.98 14.54
C GLY A 108 6.98 -34.21 14.90
N GLU A 109 8.01 -34.89 15.42
CA GLU A 109 9.29 -34.27 15.76
C GLU A 109 10.00 -33.73 14.51
N LEU A 110 10.08 -34.54 13.44
CA LEU A 110 10.67 -34.11 12.16
C LEU A 110 9.91 -32.91 11.56
N ASN A 111 8.58 -32.91 11.62
CA ASN A 111 7.77 -31.79 11.13
C ASN A 111 8.04 -30.51 11.93
N ALA A 112 8.19 -30.63 13.25
CA ALA A 112 8.54 -29.51 14.11
C ALA A 112 9.95 -28.98 13.78
N ASP A 113 10.94 -29.86 13.65
CA ASP A 113 12.32 -29.48 13.32
C ASP A 113 12.43 -28.77 11.96
N LEU A 114 11.69 -29.25 10.95
CA LEU A 114 11.60 -28.61 9.64
C LEU A 114 10.93 -27.24 9.73
N SER A 115 9.85 -27.13 10.50
CA SER A 115 9.13 -25.86 10.69
C SER A 115 9.99 -24.83 11.42
N ASP A 116 10.75 -25.26 12.42
CA ASP A 116 11.67 -24.40 13.17
C ASP A 116 12.86 -23.98 12.30
N SER A 117 13.34 -24.88 11.43
CA SER A 117 14.37 -24.56 10.45
C SER A 117 13.90 -23.49 9.46
N ALA A 118 12.70 -23.64 8.88
CA ALA A 118 12.10 -22.63 8.02
C ALA A 118 11.90 -21.28 8.73
N ARG A 119 11.41 -21.31 9.97
CA ARG A 119 11.25 -20.10 10.79
C ARG A 119 12.57 -19.40 11.06
N SER A 120 13.63 -20.15 11.36
CA SER A 120 14.95 -19.57 11.57
C SER A 120 15.48 -18.85 10.32
N LEU A 121 15.18 -19.34 9.12
CA LEU A 121 15.53 -18.65 7.86
C LEU A 121 14.79 -17.31 7.73
N LYS A 122 13.49 -17.30 8.04
CA LYS A 122 12.69 -16.08 8.06
C LYS A 122 13.21 -15.07 9.07
N ASP A 123 13.50 -15.52 10.29
CA ASP A 123 14.04 -14.68 11.36
C ASP A 123 15.39 -14.06 10.96
N LYS A 124 16.26 -14.81 10.28
CA LYS A 124 17.54 -14.27 9.75
C LYS A 124 17.32 -13.11 8.78
N ILE A 125 16.35 -13.22 7.88
CA ILE A 125 16.05 -12.16 6.91
C ILE A 125 15.50 -10.91 7.62
N ILE A 126 14.55 -11.11 8.53
CA ILE A 126 13.92 -10.02 9.29
C ILE A 126 14.97 -9.31 10.15
N MET A 127 15.78 -10.05 10.89
CA MET A 127 16.83 -9.49 11.74
C MET A 127 17.89 -8.73 10.94
N PHE A 128 18.25 -9.22 9.75
CA PHE A 128 19.14 -8.49 8.86
C PHE A 128 18.55 -7.12 8.47
N LYS A 129 17.26 -7.07 8.12
CA LYS A 129 16.59 -5.81 7.76
C LYS A 129 16.40 -4.86 8.94
N VAL A 130 16.17 -5.38 10.14
CA VAL A 130 16.16 -4.58 11.37
C VAL A 130 17.52 -3.92 11.59
N GLU A 131 18.60 -4.69 11.47
CA GLU A 131 19.97 -4.19 11.67
C GLU A 131 20.40 -3.20 10.57
N GLU A 132 20.05 -3.48 9.30
CA GLU A 132 20.25 -2.55 8.19
C GLU A 132 19.54 -1.22 8.47
N ASN A 133 18.28 -1.27 8.90
CA ASN A 133 17.52 -0.07 9.27
C ASN A 133 18.15 0.71 10.42
N ARG A 134 18.61 -0.01 11.46
CA ARG A 134 19.27 0.57 12.63
C ARG A 134 20.54 1.32 12.22
N ASN A 135 21.39 0.71 11.38
CA ASN A 135 22.62 1.32 10.87
C ASN A 135 22.37 2.56 10.01
N LEU A 136 21.44 2.48 9.07
CA LEU A 136 21.07 3.61 8.21
C LEU A 136 20.48 4.76 9.03
N ASN A 137 19.62 4.47 10.01
CA ASN A 137 19.02 5.49 10.86
C ASN A 137 20.06 6.17 11.76
N HIS A 138 21.03 5.42 12.29
CA HIS A 138 22.16 6.00 13.00
C HIS A 138 22.98 6.93 12.10
N HIS A 139 23.24 6.53 10.85
CA HIS A 139 23.95 7.36 9.88
C HIS A 139 23.22 8.68 9.59
N ILE A 140 21.90 8.62 9.39
CA ILE A 140 21.07 9.81 9.19
C ILE A 140 21.17 10.74 10.41
N CYS A 141 20.97 10.22 11.62
CA CYS A 141 21.10 11.01 12.86
C CYS A 141 22.49 11.64 13.00
N GLN A 142 23.56 10.90 12.66
CA GLN A 142 24.91 11.43 12.71
C GLN A 142 25.07 12.63 11.77
N ARG A 143 24.63 12.51 10.52
CA ARG A 143 24.76 13.60 9.53
C ARG A 143 23.96 14.84 9.92
N PHE A 144 22.76 14.66 10.46
CA PHE A 144 22.01 15.79 11.03
C PHE A 144 22.74 16.43 12.21
N GLY A 145 23.32 15.63 13.10
CA GLY A 145 24.13 16.10 14.23
C GLY A 145 25.35 16.92 13.78
N GLU A 146 26.08 16.47 12.76
CA GLU A 146 27.23 17.20 12.20
C GLU A 146 26.84 18.57 11.65
N ILE A 147 25.68 18.67 10.99
CA ILE A 147 25.14 19.95 10.53
C ILE A 147 24.77 20.81 11.73
N GLN A 148 24.01 20.27 12.70
CA GLN A 148 23.61 20.97 13.91
C GLN A 148 24.80 21.57 14.65
N ASP A 149 25.84 20.78 14.92
CA ASP A 149 27.06 21.22 15.59
C ASP A 149 27.73 22.38 14.84
N THR A 150 27.77 22.29 13.50
CA THR A 150 28.37 23.33 12.66
C THR A 150 27.55 24.62 12.70
N VAL A 151 26.22 24.54 12.57
CA VAL A 151 25.34 25.73 12.51
C VAL A 151 25.16 26.39 13.87
N GLN A 152 25.28 25.65 14.96
CA GLN A 152 25.27 26.20 16.32
C GLN A 152 26.62 26.81 16.73
N GLY A 153 27.69 26.55 15.98
CA GLY A 153 29.00 27.16 16.18
C GLY A 153 28.95 28.70 16.17
N MET A 154 29.76 29.32 17.03
CA MET A 154 29.95 30.78 17.04
C MET A 154 31.22 31.14 16.27
N PRO A 155 31.13 31.90 15.17
CA PRO A 155 32.31 32.31 14.42
C PRO A 155 33.16 33.28 15.26
N THR A 156 34.48 33.07 15.29
CA THR A 156 35.39 33.88 16.12
C THR A 156 36.05 35.01 15.35
N ASN A 157 36.06 34.90 14.03
CA ASN A 157 36.67 35.87 13.11
C ASN A 157 35.82 35.98 11.82
N LYS A 158 36.20 36.91 10.93
CA LYS A 158 35.46 37.16 9.68
C LYS A 158 35.52 35.99 8.69
N GLU A 159 36.63 35.25 8.65
CA GLU A 159 36.81 34.09 7.77
C GLU A 159 35.93 32.91 8.22
N ASP A 160 35.85 32.67 9.54
CA ASP A 160 34.92 31.68 10.13
C ASP A 160 33.47 32.03 9.80
N LEU A 161 33.11 33.32 9.86
CA LEU A 161 31.77 33.81 9.56
C LEU A 161 31.40 33.61 8.09
N GLU A 162 32.30 33.95 7.16
CA GLU A 162 32.08 33.71 5.72
C GLU A 162 31.98 32.21 5.40
N THR A 163 32.80 31.38 6.06
CA THR A 163 32.74 29.92 5.94
C THR A 163 31.41 29.36 6.44
N LEU A 164 30.93 29.81 7.60
CA LEU A 164 29.67 29.40 8.18
C LEU A 164 28.47 29.80 7.31
N ILE A 165 28.46 31.02 6.78
CA ILE A 165 27.42 31.48 5.82
C ILE A 165 27.40 30.59 4.58
N GLY A 166 28.57 30.29 4.02
CA GLY A 166 28.69 29.39 2.87
C GLY A 166 28.17 27.98 3.17
N TYR A 167 28.55 27.44 4.33
CA TYR A 167 28.11 26.11 4.77
C TYR A 167 26.59 26.05 4.96
N ILE A 168 25.99 27.04 5.63
CA ILE A 168 24.53 27.09 5.86
C ILE A 168 23.78 27.11 4.52
N LYS A 169 24.26 27.90 3.56
CA LYS A 169 23.66 27.95 2.22
C LYS A 169 23.70 26.60 1.51
N VAL A 170 24.86 25.95 1.47
CA VAL A 170 25.01 24.61 0.83
C VAL A 170 24.20 23.55 1.57
N SER A 171 24.18 23.61 2.90
CA SER A 171 23.40 22.69 3.72
C SER A 171 21.91 22.81 3.43
N ARG A 172 21.38 24.03 3.39
CA ARG A 172 19.96 24.30 3.10
C ARG A 172 19.56 23.91 1.68
N ASP A 173 20.34 24.30 0.68
CA ASP A 173 19.92 24.20 -0.72
C ASP A 173 20.22 22.79 -1.31
N VAL A 174 21.13 22.01 -0.71
CA VAL A 174 21.58 20.70 -1.27
C VAL A 174 21.56 19.58 -0.23
N THR A 175 22.22 19.76 0.91
CA THR A 175 22.48 18.64 1.84
C THR A 175 21.21 18.19 2.56
N ILE A 176 20.38 19.14 3.03
CA ILE A 176 19.14 18.86 3.73
C ILE A 176 18.11 18.20 2.83
N PRO A 177 17.84 18.68 1.59
CA PRO A 177 16.98 17.98 0.64
C PRO A 177 17.38 16.51 0.44
N SER A 178 18.67 16.24 0.26
CA SER A 178 19.19 14.85 0.14
C SER A 178 18.95 14.04 1.41
N LEU A 179 19.17 14.61 2.61
CA LEU A 179 18.85 13.93 3.86
C LEU A 179 17.35 13.68 4.04
N MET A 180 16.48 14.56 3.52
CA MET A 180 15.03 14.36 3.57
C MET A 180 14.58 13.17 2.71
N GLU A 181 15.25 12.89 1.59
CA GLU A 181 15.03 11.66 0.83
C GLU A 181 15.40 10.41 1.64
N GLU A 182 16.50 10.45 2.39
CA GLU A 182 16.92 9.36 3.28
C GLU A 182 15.92 9.16 4.45
N VAL A 183 15.39 10.24 5.01
CA VAL A 183 14.32 10.21 6.02
C VAL A 183 13.04 9.59 5.45
N SER A 184 12.67 9.96 4.23
CA SER A 184 11.53 9.34 3.52
C SER A 184 11.75 7.84 3.31
N ALA A 185 12.95 7.42 2.90
CA ALA A 185 13.31 6.01 2.82
C ALA A 185 13.25 5.30 4.18
N ALA A 186 13.58 5.98 5.28
CA ALA A 186 13.44 5.43 6.64
C ALA A 186 11.98 5.17 7.02
N VAL A 187 11.03 6.00 6.58
CA VAL A 187 9.59 5.77 6.79
C VAL A 187 9.14 4.48 6.10
N HIS A 188 9.52 4.28 4.84
CA HIS A 188 9.15 3.07 4.10
C HIS A 188 9.76 1.80 4.71
N ARG A 189 11.02 1.87 5.17
CA ARG A 189 11.67 0.77 5.91
C ARG A 189 10.94 0.47 7.22
N LEU A 190 10.52 1.49 7.98
CA LEU A 190 9.79 1.30 9.22
C LEU A 190 8.42 0.63 8.98
N LEU A 191 7.65 1.09 7.99
CA LEU A 191 6.36 0.49 7.65
C LEU A 191 6.51 -0.99 7.31
N PHE A 192 7.48 -1.33 6.46
CA PHE A 192 7.82 -2.72 6.16
C PHE A 192 8.16 -3.52 7.44
N LEU A 193 9.01 -2.98 8.33
CA LEU A 193 9.39 -3.68 9.54
C LEU A 193 8.24 -3.86 10.53
N LEU A 194 7.24 -2.96 10.55
CA LEU A 194 6.06 -3.12 11.40
C LEU A 194 5.17 -4.31 10.99
N ASP A 195 5.23 -4.72 9.73
CA ASP A 195 4.46 -5.87 9.23
C ASP A 195 5.11 -7.21 9.62
N TYR A 196 6.44 -7.26 9.75
CA TYR A 196 7.18 -8.53 9.90
C TYR A 196 7.99 -8.65 11.19
N ALA A 197 8.53 -7.56 11.73
CA ALA A 197 9.50 -7.57 12.82
C ALA A 197 8.86 -7.19 14.17
N THR A 198 9.35 -7.83 15.23
CA THR A 198 9.12 -7.33 16.59
C THR A 198 10.22 -6.32 16.92
N MET A 199 9.85 -5.05 17.04
CA MET A 199 10.80 -3.96 17.27
C MET A 199 11.06 -3.72 18.77
N GLU A 200 12.32 -3.41 19.11
CA GLU A 200 12.67 -3.05 20.49
C GLU A 200 12.32 -1.59 20.79
N PRO A 201 12.10 -1.20 22.06
CA PRO A 201 11.88 0.19 22.45
C PRO A 201 12.95 1.16 21.96
N ASN A 202 14.19 0.73 21.88
CA ASN A 202 15.29 1.56 21.37
C ASN A 202 15.19 1.82 19.86
N ASP A 203 14.64 0.88 19.09
CA ASP A 203 14.41 1.09 17.66
C ASP A 203 13.33 2.13 17.42
N PHE A 204 12.24 2.08 18.19
CA PHE A 204 11.20 3.11 18.13
C PHE A 204 11.76 4.49 18.46
N ARG A 205 12.62 4.60 19.49
CA ARG A 205 13.28 5.85 19.84
C ARG A 205 14.21 6.36 18.75
N LEU A 206 14.98 5.47 18.11
CA LEU A 206 15.86 5.82 17.01
C LEU A 206 15.06 6.34 15.81
N ASN A 207 14.00 5.64 15.39
CA ASN A 207 13.12 6.09 14.32
C ASN A 207 12.47 7.45 14.66
N SER A 208 11.95 7.60 15.89
CA SER A 208 11.40 8.88 16.35
C SER A 208 12.42 10.01 16.30
N SER A 209 13.70 9.73 16.58
CA SER A 209 14.77 10.72 16.51
C SER A 209 15.04 11.13 15.06
N VAL A 210 15.13 10.17 14.13
CA VAL A 210 15.25 10.43 12.68
C VAL A 210 14.13 11.34 12.18
N PHE A 211 12.89 11.11 12.60
CA PHE A 211 11.74 11.89 12.13
C PHE A 211 11.61 13.26 12.80
N ALA A 212 12.22 13.46 13.96
CA ALA A 212 12.22 14.74 14.66
C ALA A 212 13.29 15.71 14.12
N TRP A 213 14.39 15.19 13.58
CA TRP A 213 15.53 15.97 13.10
C TRP A 213 15.19 17.11 12.13
N PRO A 214 14.31 16.94 11.11
CA PRO A 214 14.01 18.02 10.18
C PRO A 214 13.46 19.28 10.85
N LEU A 215 12.50 19.12 11.77
CA LEU A 215 11.91 20.23 12.52
C LEU A 215 12.93 20.88 13.48
N GLN A 216 13.77 20.06 14.11
CA GLN A 216 14.80 20.56 15.00
C GLN A 216 15.86 21.37 14.25
N LEU A 217 16.37 20.84 13.14
CA LEU A 217 17.43 21.48 12.37
C LEU A 217 16.94 22.78 11.69
N GLN A 218 15.69 22.83 11.24
CA GLN A 218 15.12 24.06 10.70
C GLN A 218 15.22 25.21 11.71
N LYS A 219 14.86 24.95 12.97
CA LYS A 219 14.97 25.95 14.04
C LYS A 219 16.43 26.36 14.28
N ASP A 220 17.36 25.41 14.30
CA ASP A 220 18.78 25.69 14.52
C ASP A 220 19.39 26.56 13.40
N LEU A 221 18.93 26.38 12.16
CA LEU A 221 19.33 27.21 11.02
C LEU A 221 18.80 28.63 11.15
N GLU A 222 17.51 28.80 11.48
CA GLU A 222 16.88 30.11 11.70
C GLU A 222 17.57 30.90 12.85
N ASP A 223 17.90 30.20 13.94
CA ASP A 223 18.62 30.77 15.08
C ASP A 223 20.07 31.15 14.70
N SER A 224 20.72 30.38 13.81
CA SER A 224 22.06 30.66 13.31
C SER A 224 22.09 31.86 12.37
N GLU A 225 21.14 31.93 11.42
CA GLU A 225 20.96 33.08 10.52
C GLU A 225 20.75 34.37 11.30
N SER A 226 19.85 34.36 12.29
CA SER A 226 19.60 35.51 13.19
C SER A 226 20.86 35.95 13.94
N ARG A 227 21.71 35.00 14.36
CA ARG A 227 22.97 35.30 15.04
C ARG A 227 24.00 35.93 14.10
N MET A 228 24.08 35.47 12.85
CA MET A 228 24.99 36.02 11.84
C MET A 228 24.59 37.44 11.43
N GLU A 229 23.30 37.76 11.38
CA GLU A 229 22.79 39.12 11.16
C GLU A 229 23.30 40.10 12.22
N ILE A 230 23.24 39.72 13.50
CA ILE A 230 23.74 40.56 14.60
C ILE A 230 25.26 40.78 14.48
N LEU A 231 26.03 39.74 14.15
CA LEU A 231 27.49 39.78 14.13
C LEU A 231 28.08 40.54 12.92
N THR A 232 27.42 40.50 11.77
CA THR A 232 27.93 41.18 10.56
C THR A 232 27.76 42.70 10.64
N GLY A 233 26.90 43.22 11.52
CA GLY A 233 26.56 44.66 11.60
C GLY A 233 26.03 45.22 10.26
N GLN A 234 25.79 44.33 9.30
CA GLN A 234 25.22 44.57 8.01
C GLN A 234 23.77 44.19 8.15
N ASP A 235 22.91 45.15 7.85
CA ASP A 235 21.53 44.88 7.58
C ASP A 235 21.49 43.97 6.35
N LEU A 236 21.46 42.66 6.58
CA LEU A 236 21.16 41.67 5.56
C LEU A 236 19.72 41.84 5.07
N GLN A 237 18.90 42.71 5.69
CA GLN A 237 17.46 42.96 5.52
C GLN A 237 16.93 42.89 4.08
N THR A 238 17.70 43.20 3.04
CA THR A 238 17.20 43.01 1.68
C THR A 238 16.96 41.55 1.31
N ARG A 239 17.64 40.56 1.92
CA ARG A 239 17.42 39.13 1.67
C ARG A 239 16.44 38.44 2.62
N PRO A 240 16.42 38.68 3.95
CA PRO A 240 15.41 38.15 4.86
C PRO A 240 14.04 38.79 4.69
N GLU A 241 13.91 40.07 4.32
CA GLU A 241 12.59 40.61 3.99
C GLU A 241 12.07 40.04 2.67
N GLU A 242 12.92 39.88 1.65
CA GLU A 242 12.53 39.19 0.41
C GLU A 242 12.24 37.70 0.63
N LEU A 243 13.00 36.99 1.48
CA LEU A 243 12.76 35.57 1.83
C LEU A 243 11.59 35.39 2.79
N ARG A 244 11.38 36.30 3.75
CA ARG A 244 10.18 36.30 4.62
C ARG A 244 8.95 36.73 3.84
N ALA A 245 9.08 37.67 2.90
CA ALA A 245 8.01 38.00 1.97
C ALA A 245 7.74 36.82 1.03
N ALA A 246 8.77 36.17 0.49
CA ALA A 246 8.64 34.97 -0.34
C ALA A 246 8.00 33.81 0.43
N ALA A 247 8.47 33.52 1.64
CA ALA A 247 7.92 32.47 2.49
C ALA A 247 6.52 32.83 2.98
N SER A 248 6.25 34.09 3.31
CA SER A 248 4.91 34.57 3.67
C SER A 248 3.96 34.54 2.47
N GLU A 249 4.44 34.83 1.26
CA GLU A 249 3.65 34.78 0.04
C GLU A 249 3.39 33.33 -0.38
N GLU A 250 4.40 32.46 -0.33
CA GLU A 250 4.24 31.02 -0.52
C GLU A 250 3.29 30.40 0.51
N GLU A 251 3.44 30.74 1.79
CA GLU A 251 2.51 30.31 2.84
C GLU A 251 1.10 30.86 2.59
N SER A 252 0.96 32.08 2.07
CA SER A 252 -0.34 32.64 1.71
C SER A 252 -0.99 31.91 0.52
N LEU A 253 -0.19 31.53 -0.48
CA LEU A 253 -0.63 30.74 -1.63
C LEU A 253 -1.06 29.34 -1.19
N LYS A 254 -0.26 28.67 -0.36
CA LYS A 254 -0.60 27.38 0.26
C LYS A 254 -1.89 27.47 1.07
N LYS A 255 -2.03 28.49 1.91
CA LYS A 255 -3.25 28.71 2.72
C LYS A 255 -4.48 28.98 1.85
N SER A 256 -4.35 29.75 0.76
CA SER A 256 -5.46 29.97 -0.17
C SER A 256 -5.83 28.68 -0.90
N LEU A 257 -4.84 27.90 -1.39
CA LEU A 257 -5.08 26.61 -2.03
C LEU A 257 -5.79 25.61 -1.09
N GLU A 258 -5.31 25.51 0.15
CA GLU A 258 -5.91 24.64 1.18
C GLU A 258 -7.32 25.11 1.58
N LYS A 259 -7.54 26.42 1.69
CA LYS A 259 -8.87 26.98 1.93
C LYS A 259 -9.84 26.62 0.80
N MET A 260 -9.42 26.76 -0.46
CA MET A 260 -10.23 26.33 -1.61
C MET A 260 -10.55 24.84 -1.53
N LYS A 261 -9.56 23.98 -1.19
CA LYS A 261 -9.79 22.53 -1.03
C LYS A 261 -10.79 22.20 0.08
N GLN A 262 -10.69 22.87 1.22
CA GLN A 262 -11.59 22.69 2.36
C GLN A 262 -13.02 23.11 2.03
N GLU A 263 -13.21 24.24 1.33
CA GLU A 263 -14.53 24.67 0.89
C GLU A 263 -15.19 23.65 -0.06
N TRP A 264 -14.40 22.92 -0.85
CA TRP A 264 -14.88 21.86 -1.74
C TRP A 264 -15.08 20.49 -1.06
N ALA A 265 -14.46 20.26 0.10
CA ALA A 265 -14.54 18.98 0.82
C ALA A 265 -15.96 18.67 1.29
N ASP A 266 -16.66 19.70 1.79
CA ASP A 266 -18.04 19.59 2.30
C ASP A 266 -19.11 20.07 1.29
N LEU A 267 -18.69 20.66 0.17
CA LEU A 267 -19.60 21.14 -0.86
C LEU A 267 -20.41 19.98 -1.43
N SER A 268 -21.74 20.07 -1.33
CA SER A 268 -22.64 18.96 -1.69
C SER A 268 -23.75 19.41 -2.63
N PHE A 269 -24.08 18.57 -3.60
CA PHE A 269 -25.27 18.71 -4.42
C PHE A 269 -26.54 18.53 -3.58
N SER A 270 -27.58 19.27 -3.92
CA SER A 270 -28.92 19.05 -3.41
C SER A 270 -29.80 18.48 -4.50
N PHE A 271 -30.62 17.49 -4.17
CA PHE A 271 -31.50 16.81 -5.12
C PHE A 271 -32.97 16.96 -4.72
N THR A 272 -33.84 17.15 -5.70
CA THR A 272 -35.29 17.20 -5.52
C THR A 272 -35.98 16.16 -6.41
N THR A 273 -37.15 15.69 -6.01
CA THR A 273 -37.90 14.70 -6.80
C THR A 273 -38.71 15.40 -7.89
N CYS A 274 -38.49 15.02 -9.15
CA CYS A 274 -39.28 15.53 -10.26
C CYS A 274 -40.71 14.94 -10.20
N ARG A 275 -41.73 15.82 -10.22
CA ARG A 275 -43.15 15.47 -9.99
C ARG A 275 -43.71 14.44 -10.97
N ASP A 276 -43.20 14.36 -12.19
CA ASP A 276 -43.76 13.50 -13.24
C ASP A 276 -42.95 12.21 -13.51
N ALA A 277 -41.78 12.04 -12.86
CA ALA A 277 -40.81 11.00 -13.26
C ALA A 277 -40.34 10.06 -12.14
N GLY A 278 -40.69 10.32 -10.87
CA GLY A 278 -40.19 9.57 -9.71
C GLY A 278 -38.65 9.59 -9.54
N THR A 279 -37.94 10.33 -10.39
CA THR A 279 -36.49 10.40 -10.50
C THR A 279 -36.00 11.66 -9.78
N LYS A 280 -34.96 11.52 -8.97
CA LYS A 280 -34.27 12.67 -8.34
C LYS A 280 -33.55 13.47 -9.42
N ILE A 281 -33.60 14.80 -9.33
CA ILE A 281 -32.90 15.74 -10.22
C ILE A 281 -32.09 16.70 -9.36
N LEU A 282 -31.00 17.25 -9.90
CA LEU A 282 -30.25 18.32 -9.27
C LEU A 282 -31.16 19.53 -9.02
N SER A 283 -31.06 20.08 -7.83
CA SER A 283 -31.66 21.37 -7.50
C SER A 283 -30.78 22.50 -8.06
N THR A 284 -30.97 23.73 -7.59
CA THR A 284 -30.09 24.84 -8.01
C THR A 284 -28.63 24.54 -7.68
N ILE A 285 -27.76 24.67 -8.69
CA ILE A 285 -26.30 24.54 -8.55
C ILE A 285 -25.60 25.88 -8.80
N GLU A 286 -26.33 26.99 -8.89
CA GLU A 286 -25.77 28.30 -9.23
C GLU A 286 -24.66 28.73 -8.25
N ALA A 287 -24.84 28.50 -6.95
CA ALA A 287 -23.80 28.78 -5.96
C ALA A 287 -22.53 27.93 -6.17
N ILE A 288 -22.67 26.67 -6.57
CA ILE A 288 -21.54 25.77 -6.88
C ILE A 288 -20.84 26.24 -8.16
N LYS A 289 -21.60 26.71 -9.16
CA LYS A 289 -21.05 27.26 -10.41
C LYS A 289 -20.30 28.56 -10.18
N THR A 290 -20.86 29.47 -9.39
CA THR A 290 -20.19 30.70 -9.00
C THR A 290 -18.90 30.40 -8.25
N LEU A 291 -18.93 29.46 -7.30
CA LEU A 291 -17.74 29.07 -6.53
C LEU A 291 -16.62 28.49 -7.41
N VAL A 292 -16.95 27.61 -8.37
CA VAL A 292 -15.92 27.07 -9.28
C VAL A 292 -15.33 28.14 -10.18
N ASP A 293 -16.14 29.08 -10.67
CA ASP A 293 -15.65 30.21 -11.48
C ASP A 293 -14.75 31.14 -10.66
N GLU A 294 -15.13 31.45 -9.43
CA GLU A 294 -14.33 32.25 -8.49
C GLU A 294 -12.99 31.56 -8.19
N HIS A 295 -13.00 30.26 -7.84
CA HIS A 295 -11.77 29.52 -7.52
C HIS A 295 -10.88 29.29 -8.74
N ILE A 296 -11.44 29.17 -9.95
CA ILE A 296 -10.64 29.13 -11.18
C ILE A 296 -9.90 30.46 -11.38
N VAL A 297 -10.58 31.60 -11.20
CA VAL A 297 -9.94 32.92 -11.32
C VAL A 297 -8.87 33.11 -10.23
N GLU A 298 -9.16 32.72 -8.99
CA GLU A 298 -8.21 32.76 -7.88
C GLU A 298 -6.96 31.91 -8.19
N THR A 299 -7.17 30.65 -8.61
CA THR A 299 -6.10 29.72 -9.01
C THR A 299 -5.27 30.26 -10.18
N GLN A 300 -5.91 30.83 -11.21
CA GLN A 300 -5.20 31.43 -12.34
C GLN A 300 -4.42 32.70 -11.97
N THR A 301 -4.88 33.45 -10.97
CA THR A 301 -4.16 34.62 -10.46
C THR A 301 -2.87 34.22 -9.74
N MET A 302 -2.88 33.07 -9.04
CA MET A 302 -1.67 32.51 -8.40
C MET A 302 -0.56 32.19 -9.41
N ARG A 303 -0.93 31.87 -10.66
CA ARG A 303 0.03 31.54 -11.74
C ARG A 303 1.07 32.64 -11.99
N GLY A 304 0.73 33.89 -11.73
CA GLY A 304 1.62 35.03 -11.92
C GLY A 304 2.68 35.20 -10.82
N SER A 305 2.56 34.47 -9.71
CA SER A 305 3.50 34.59 -8.60
C SER A 305 4.80 33.82 -8.87
N PRO A 306 5.98 34.42 -8.66
CA PRO A 306 7.27 33.74 -8.82
C PRO A 306 7.49 32.64 -7.75
N PHE A 307 6.64 32.57 -6.72
CA PHE A 307 6.75 31.60 -5.62
C PHE A 307 5.92 30.34 -5.83
N LEU A 308 5.25 30.21 -6.99
CA LEU A 308 4.46 29.03 -7.34
C LEU A 308 5.31 27.78 -7.58
N GLU A 309 6.60 27.92 -7.88
CA GLU A 309 7.49 26.82 -8.30
C GLU A 309 7.47 25.63 -7.32
N HIS A 310 7.47 25.90 -6.00
CA HIS A 310 7.48 24.86 -4.96
C HIS A 310 6.14 24.14 -4.78
N ILE A 311 5.03 24.73 -5.24
CA ILE A 311 3.68 24.16 -5.18
C ILE A 311 3.09 23.89 -6.56
N GLU A 312 3.91 23.96 -7.61
CA GLU A 312 3.45 23.99 -8.99
C GLU A 312 2.68 22.71 -9.35
N THR A 313 3.15 21.56 -8.86
CA THR A 313 2.48 20.26 -9.04
C THR A 313 1.09 20.25 -8.42
N GLU A 314 0.99 20.62 -7.15
CA GLU A 314 -0.27 20.61 -6.40
C GLU A 314 -1.27 21.64 -6.95
N TRP A 315 -0.77 22.82 -7.33
CA TRP A 315 -1.55 23.87 -7.97
C TRP A 315 -2.07 23.43 -9.35
N LYS A 316 -1.22 22.81 -10.20
CA LYS A 316 -1.64 22.31 -11.53
C LYS A 316 -2.71 21.23 -11.42
N GLU A 317 -2.55 20.31 -10.47
CA GLU A 317 -3.53 19.26 -10.21
C GLU A 317 -4.86 19.86 -9.78
N TRP A 318 -4.84 20.86 -8.90
CA TRP A 318 -6.03 21.57 -8.46
C TRP A 318 -6.69 22.38 -9.59
N GLU A 319 -5.91 23.12 -10.38
CA GLU A 319 -6.42 23.87 -11.54
C GLU A 319 -7.10 22.93 -12.55
N THR A 320 -6.43 21.82 -12.87
CA THR A 320 -6.96 20.79 -13.78
C THR A 320 -8.25 20.19 -13.23
N LEU A 321 -8.30 19.93 -11.93
CA LEU A 321 -9.51 19.44 -11.26
C LEU A 321 -10.65 20.45 -11.39
N LEU A 322 -10.44 21.72 -11.05
CA LEU A 322 -11.48 22.76 -11.12
C LEU A 322 -12.02 22.93 -12.54
N LEU A 323 -11.16 22.92 -13.56
CA LEU A 323 -11.56 23.01 -14.96
C LEU A 323 -12.41 21.80 -15.39
N ASP A 324 -11.99 20.58 -15.03
CA ASP A 324 -12.76 19.36 -15.30
C ASP A 324 -14.12 19.39 -14.58
N ARG A 325 -14.16 19.87 -13.32
CA ARG A 325 -15.41 20.04 -12.56
C ARG A 325 -16.33 21.07 -13.20
N LYS A 326 -15.82 22.19 -13.69
CA LYS A 326 -16.59 23.20 -14.43
C LYS A 326 -17.26 22.59 -15.66
N ASP A 327 -16.48 21.87 -16.48
CA ASP A 327 -17.00 21.20 -17.67
C ASP A 327 -18.08 20.16 -17.33
N ILE A 328 -17.89 19.39 -16.26
CA ILE A 328 -18.89 18.43 -15.78
C ILE A 328 -20.16 19.15 -15.31
N LEU A 329 -20.05 20.20 -14.50
CA LEU A 329 -21.19 20.96 -13.99
C LEU A 329 -22.02 21.59 -15.11
N ASP A 330 -21.36 22.18 -16.12
CA ASP A 330 -22.01 22.74 -17.30
C ASP A 330 -22.70 21.64 -18.13
N ALA A 331 -22.03 20.50 -18.32
CA ALA A 331 -22.59 19.36 -19.04
C ALA A 331 -23.79 18.74 -18.30
N MET A 332 -23.73 18.64 -16.96
CA MET A 332 -24.85 18.16 -16.13
C MET A 332 -26.05 19.09 -16.21
N LEU A 333 -25.84 20.41 -16.06
CA LEU A 333 -26.92 21.39 -16.11
C LEU A 333 -27.60 21.40 -17.49
N LYS A 334 -26.80 21.37 -18.56
CA LYS A 334 -27.30 21.27 -19.93
C LYS A 334 -28.07 19.97 -20.16
N CYS A 335 -27.55 18.86 -19.63
CA CYS A 335 -28.17 17.55 -19.77
C CYS A 335 -29.53 17.52 -19.05
N GLN A 336 -29.58 17.93 -17.78
CA GLN A 336 -30.81 17.99 -17.02
C GLN A 336 -31.86 18.90 -17.65
N THR A 337 -31.45 20.11 -18.07
CA THR A 337 -32.37 21.10 -18.65
C THR A 337 -32.99 20.57 -19.94
N THR A 338 -32.16 20.04 -20.84
CA THR A 338 -32.64 19.50 -22.12
C THR A 338 -33.44 18.21 -21.92
N TRP A 339 -33.01 17.32 -21.03
CA TRP A 339 -33.73 16.09 -20.71
C TRP A 339 -35.12 16.37 -20.14
N LEU A 340 -35.26 17.35 -19.22
CA LEU A 340 -36.56 17.75 -18.68
C LEU A 340 -37.49 18.34 -19.75
N GLN A 341 -36.96 19.02 -20.76
CA GLN A 341 -37.74 19.55 -21.89
C GLN A 341 -38.21 18.45 -22.84
N LEU A 342 -37.35 17.48 -23.14
CA LEU A 342 -37.66 16.39 -24.08
C LEU A 342 -38.50 15.27 -23.46
N LYS A 343 -38.41 15.07 -22.14
CA LYS A 343 -39.07 13.97 -21.44
C LYS A 343 -40.60 13.90 -21.65
N PRO A 344 -41.37 15.00 -21.53
CA PRO A 344 -42.81 14.97 -21.82
C PRO A 344 -43.13 14.61 -23.28
N ILE A 345 -42.27 15.00 -24.23
CA ILE A 345 -42.45 14.75 -25.66
C ILE A 345 -42.32 13.25 -25.96
N PHE A 346 -41.26 12.62 -25.46
CA PHE A 346 -41.00 11.19 -25.67
C PHE A 346 -41.75 10.27 -24.70
N SER A 347 -42.63 10.82 -23.85
CA SER A 347 -43.57 10.02 -23.05
C SER A 347 -44.86 9.66 -23.82
N SER A 348 -45.03 10.17 -25.05
CA SER A 348 -46.19 9.90 -25.91
C SER A 348 -45.94 8.69 -26.82
N GLU A 349 -46.76 7.64 -26.72
CA GLU A 349 -46.68 6.43 -27.56
C GLU A 349 -46.77 6.73 -29.07
N GLU A 350 -47.49 7.79 -29.46
CA GLU A 350 -47.64 8.17 -30.87
C GLU A 350 -46.33 8.72 -31.48
N LEU A 351 -45.55 9.48 -30.70
CA LEU A 351 -44.29 10.06 -31.17
C LEU A 351 -43.18 9.01 -31.23
N ILE A 352 -43.23 8.00 -30.35
CA ILE A 352 -42.28 6.88 -30.36
C ILE A 352 -42.37 6.10 -31.69
N VAL A 353 -43.59 5.92 -32.24
CA VAL A 353 -43.79 5.25 -33.53
C VAL A 353 -43.33 6.12 -34.71
N LYS A 354 -43.48 7.44 -34.63
CA LYS A 354 -43.11 8.36 -35.73
C LYS A 354 -41.61 8.63 -35.83
N LEU A 355 -40.90 8.60 -34.70
CA LEU A 355 -39.47 8.94 -34.59
C LEU A 355 -38.70 7.83 -33.84
N PRO A 356 -38.56 6.63 -34.44
CA PRO A 356 -37.98 5.48 -33.75
C PRO A 356 -36.48 5.64 -33.45
N GLU A 357 -35.72 6.31 -34.32
CA GLU A 357 -34.29 6.54 -34.11
C GLU A 357 -34.04 7.52 -32.96
N GLU A 358 -34.77 8.63 -32.94
CA GLU A 358 -34.69 9.66 -31.89
C GLU A 358 -35.18 9.12 -30.55
N SER A 359 -36.20 8.24 -30.56
CA SER A 359 -36.69 7.58 -29.35
C SER A 359 -35.63 6.67 -28.74
N LEU A 360 -34.90 5.89 -29.57
CA LEU A 360 -33.77 5.08 -29.11
C LEU A 360 -32.62 5.94 -28.56
N MET A 361 -32.33 7.08 -29.20
CA MET A 361 -31.33 8.03 -28.71
C MET A 361 -31.75 8.64 -27.37
N PHE A 362 -33.03 9.00 -27.20
CA PHE A 362 -33.56 9.55 -25.95
C PHE A 362 -33.56 8.50 -24.83
N ASP A 363 -33.91 7.25 -25.12
CA ASP A 363 -33.85 6.14 -24.15
C ASP A 363 -32.43 5.92 -23.62
N TYR A 364 -31.43 6.01 -24.49
CA TYR A 364 -30.03 5.96 -24.07
C TYR A 364 -29.69 7.11 -23.12
N VAL A 365 -30.10 8.34 -23.46
CA VAL A 365 -29.88 9.53 -22.63
C VAL A 365 -30.61 9.39 -21.28
N ASP A 366 -31.86 8.95 -21.26
CA ASP A 366 -32.67 8.78 -20.05
C ASP A 366 -32.02 7.78 -19.08
N LYS A 367 -31.54 6.65 -19.58
CA LYS A 367 -30.79 5.65 -18.79
C LYS A 367 -29.47 6.21 -18.27
N CYS A 368 -28.70 6.86 -19.15
CA CYS A 368 -27.41 7.46 -18.81
C CYS A 368 -27.57 8.50 -17.68
N TRP A 369 -28.49 9.45 -17.86
CA TRP A 369 -28.77 10.50 -16.90
C TRP A 369 -29.26 9.95 -15.55
N LYS A 370 -30.20 9.00 -15.56
CA LYS A 370 -30.70 8.36 -14.33
C LYS A 370 -29.60 7.64 -13.57
N ASN A 371 -28.69 6.94 -14.26
CA ASN A 371 -27.58 6.25 -13.61
C ASN A 371 -26.62 7.23 -12.95
N ILE A 372 -26.23 8.30 -13.65
CA ILE A 372 -25.35 9.36 -13.13
C ILE A 372 -25.95 9.99 -11.88
N VAL A 373 -27.25 10.32 -11.90
CA VAL A 373 -27.92 10.93 -10.76
C VAL A 373 -28.12 9.93 -9.61
N ALA A 374 -28.44 8.67 -9.91
CA ALA A 374 -28.57 7.63 -8.88
C ALA A 374 -27.27 7.41 -8.09
N GLU A 375 -26.13 7.45 -8.78
CA GLU A 375 -24.82 7.34 -8.13
C GLU A 375 -24.48 8.61 -7.34
N ALA A 376 -24.70 9.79 -7.92
CA ALA A 376 -24.46 11.08 -7.26
C ALA A 376 -25.34 11.29 -6.01
N VAL A 377 -26.49 10.61 -5.91
CA VAL A 377 -27.35 10.67 -4.71
C VAL A 377 -26.81 9.82 -3.56
N LYS A 378 -25.98 8.80 -3.82
CA LYS A 378 -25.38 7.96 -2.76
C LYS A 378 -24.39 8.76 -1.92
N ASP A 379 -23.59 9.59 -2.57
CA ASP A 379 -22.70 10.56 -1.94
C ASP A 379 -22.80 11.89 -2.67
N PRO A 380 -23.55 12.87 -2.10
CA PRO A 380 -23.85 14.13 -2.78
C PRO A 380 -22.67 15.09 -2.80
N ARG A 381 -21.54 14.79 -2.13
CA ARG A 381 -20.36 15.67 -2.17
C ARG A 381 -19.91 15.87 -3.60
N VAL A 382 -19.76 17.13 -4.02
CA VAL A 382 -19.53 17.51 -5.42
C VAL A 382 -18.31 16.78 -5.96
N LEU A 383 -17.20 16.75 -5.22
CA LEU A 383 -15.97 16.08 -5.63
C LEU A 383 -16.14 14.56 -5.85
N VAL A 384 -16.97 13.90 -5.04
CA VAL A 384 -17.22 12.45 -5.14
C VAL A 384 -18.20 12.17 -6.28
N ALA A 385 -19.32 12.88 -6.31
CA ALA A 385 -20.38 12.72 -7.31
C ALA A 385 -19.90 12.96 -8.75
N THR A 386 -18.91 13.85 -8.94
CA THR A 386 -18.32 14.17 -10.24
C THR A 386 -17.13 13.28 -10.62
N HIS A 387 -16.60 12.47 -9.71
CA HIS A 387 -15.49 11.54 -9.97
C HIS A 387 -15.96 10.21 -10.61
N GLN A 388 -17.20 10.13 -11.06
CA GLN A 388 -17.72 8.92 -11.70
C GLN A 388 -16.93 8.59 -12.99
N PRO A 389 -16.64 7.30 -13.28
CA PRO A 389 -15.84 6.92 -14.43
C PRO A 389 -16.42 7.40 -15.76
N ASN A 390 -15.62 8.12 -16.55
CA ASN A 390 -16.00 8.66 -17.86
C ASN A 390 -17.23 9.60 -17.86
N MET A 391 -17.58 10.19 -16.71
CA MET A 391 -18.79 11.00 -16.56
C MET A 391 -18.89 12.15 -17.57
N LEU A 392 -17.81 12.93 -17.74
CA LEU A 392 -17.81 14.04 -18.70
C LEU A 392 -18.11 13.58 -20.13
N LYS A 393 -17.45 12.52 -20.59
CA LYS A 393 -17.66 11.95 -21.93
C LYS A 393 -19.10 11.44 -22.11
N GLN A 394 -19.64 10.76 -21.10
CA GLN A 394 -21.02 10.28 -21.12
C GLN A 394 -22.02 11.45 -21.20
N LEU A 395 -21.82 12.51 -20.42
CA LEU A 395 -22.66 13.71 -20.44
C LEU A 395 -22.55 14.47 -21.76
N GLN A 396 -21.34 14.61 -22.33
CA GLN A 396 -21.12 15.23 -23.63
C GLN A 396 -21.82 14.46 -24.75
N GLN A 397 -21.71 13.12 -24.75
CA GLN A 397 -22.41 12.28 -25.72
C GLN A 397 -23.93 12.35 -25.56
N ALA A 398 -24.42 12.36 -24.31
CA ALA A 398 -25.84 12.51 -24.03
C ALA A 398 -26.38 13.87 -24.51
N ASN A 399 -25.65 14.95 -24.26
CA ASN A 399 -25.98 16.30 -24.74
C ASN A 399 -25.98 16.37 -26.26
N LYS A 400 -25.01 15.75 -26.93
CA LYS A 400 -24.96 15.69 -28.41
C LYS A 400 -26.17 14.96 -28.99
N ASN A 401 -26.53 13.81 -28.42
CA ASN A 401 -27.72 13.06 -28.84
C ASN A 401 -28.98 13.92 -28.69
N MET A 402 -29.12 14.65 -27.59
CA MET A 402 -30.26 15.55 -27.37
C MET A 402 -30.29 16.73 -28.34
N GLU A 403 -29.14 17.30 -28.71
CA GLU A 403 -29.06 18.34 -29.75
C GLU A 403 -29.52 17.82 -31.11
N ASP A 404 -29.11 16.60 -31.48
CA ASP A 404 -29.50 15.99 -32.74
C ASP A 404 -31.01 15.67 -32.76
N ILE A 405 -31.58 15.21 -31.65
CA ILE A 405 -33.03 15.06 -31.47
C ILE A 405 -33.75 16.42 -31.65
N GLN A 406 -33.28 17.48 -30.99
CA GLN A 406 -33.88 18.82 -31.12
C GLN A 406 -33.83 19.37 -32.55
N LYS A 407 -32.75 19.09 -33.31
CA LYS A 407 -32.66 19.48 -34.72
C LYS A 407 -33.72 18.81 -35.59
N VAL A 408 -34.09 17.56 -35.29
CA VAL A 408 -35.16 16.85 -36.00
C VAL A 408 -36.53 17.38 -35.60
N LEU A 409 -36.76 17.61 -34.30
CA LEU A 409 -38.04 18.16 -33.81
C LEU A 409 -38.33 19.58 -34.29
N ASN A 410 -37.28 20.37 -34.59
CA ASN A 410 -37.40 21.74 -35.09
C ASN A 410 -37.50 21.83 -36.63
N LYS A 411 -37.42 20.70 -37.34
CA LYS A 411 -37.66 20.60 -38.79
C LYS A 411 -39.09 20.19 -39.06
#